data_AF-A0A4Z2CD29-F1
#
_entry.id   AF-A0A4Z2CD29-F1
#
_cell.length_a   1.000
_cell.length_b   1.000
_cell.length_c   1.000
_cell.angle_alpha   90.00
_cell.angle_beta   90.00
_cell.angle_gamma   90.00
#
_symmetry.space_group_name_H-M   'P 1'
#
loop_
_entity.id
_entity.type
_entity.pdbx_description
1 polymer ?
#
loop_
_entity_poly.entity_id
_entity_poly.type
_entity_poly.pdbx_seq_one_letter_code
_entity_poly.pdbx_strand_id
1 'polypeptide(L)'
;MGNIQSTLASKPKLVSVKSPSLGCSRGYRLDLSGAGCLICPAGTLSTEGGCALCPQGTYQDQEGRDFCHKCPRGSSLTGASSVNQCVTDCQRRGLRCSEKGDFLPAQPDFLSGRWRCVSSEGLDLDWSNSEKALTDEECSGVEFYIIMATTTDVSEDEDDEGAIRCIQDSGVFVKTDFAL
;
A
#
# COMPACT_ATOMS: atom_id res chain seq x y z
N MET A 1 -20.55 87.23 -35.36
CA MET A 1 -20.59 87.03 -33.88
C MET A 1 -21.47 85.80 -33.64
N GLY A 2 -21.04 84.66 -33.13
CA GLY A 2 -19.75 84.17 -32.64
C GLY A 2 -19.86 82.63 -32.53
N ASN A 3 -18.72 81.95 -32.65
CA ASN A 3 -18.60 80.49 -32.64
C ASN A 3 -19.00 79.88 -31.28
N ILE A 4 -19.79 78.79 -31.29
CA ILE A 4 -20.00 77.94 -30.12
C ILE A 4 -18.91 76.85 -30.08
N GLN A 5 -17.90 77.04 -29.23
CA GLN A 5 -16.96 75.98 -28.88
C GLN A 5 -17.53 75.15 -27.73
N SER A 6 -17.94 73.91 -27.99
CA SER A 6 -18.19 72.92 -26.94
C SER A 6 -16.87 72.26 -26.55
N THR A 7 -16.24 72.75 -25.49
CA THR A 7 -15.10 72.08 -24.87
C THR A 7 -15.59 70.95 -23.96
N LEU A 8 -15.57 69.72 -24.46
CA LEU A 8 -15.77 68.54 -23.62
C LEU A 8 -14.43 68.21 -22.93
N ALA A 9 -14.20 68.78 -21.75
CA ALA A 9 -13.03 68.50 -20.93
C ALA A 9 -13.40 67.58 -19.77
N SER A 10 -13.70 66.32 -20.06
CA SER A 10 -13.77 65.26 -19.05
C SER A 10 -12.58 64.32 -19.24
N LYS A 11 -11.59 64.42 -18.35
CA LYS A 11 -10.52 63.42 -18.25
C LYS A 11 -11.17 62.08 -17.88
N PRO A 12 -11.00 60.99 -18.65
CA PRO A 12 -11.48 59.70 -18.21
C PRO A 12 -10.73 59.32 -16.93
N LYS A 13 -11.45 59.18 -15.82
CA LYS A 13 -10.90 58.53 -14.63
C LYS A 13 -10.72 57.06 -14.99
N LEU A 14 -9.48 56.59 -15.07
CA LEU A 14 -9.21 55.16 -15.02
C LEU A 14 -9.69 54.66 -13.66
N VAL A 15 -10.84 54.00 -13.63
CA VAL A 15 -11.21 53.16 -12.51
C VAL A 15 -10.34 51.91 -12.63
N SER A 16 -9.54 51.63 -11.60
CA SER A 16 -8.84 50.35 -11.47
C SER A 16 -9.89 49.27 -11.27
N VAL A 17 -10.44 48.77 -12.37
CA VAL A 17 -11.30 47.60 -12.36
C VAL A 17 -10.36 46.44 -12.10
N LYS A 18 -10.33 45.95 -10.86
CA LYS A 18 -9.76 44.64 -10.54
C LYS A 18 -10.47 43.66 -11.47
N SER A 19 -9.73 43.09 -12.43
CA SER A 19 -10.26 42.09 -13.36
C SER A 19 -11.10 41.09 -12.58
N PRO A 20 -12.33 40.75 -13.00
CA PRO A 20 -13.10 39.72 -12.32
C PRO A 20 -12.24 38.46 -12.28
N SER A 21 -11.86 38.03 -11.09
CA SER A 21 -11.18 36.75 -10.91
C SER A 21 -12.19 35.67 -11.28
N LEU A 22 -12.09 35.17 -12.50
CA LEU A 22 -12.91 34.08 -13.01
C LEU A 22 -12.48 32.83 -12.24
N GLY A 23 -13.09 32.60 -11.08
CA GLY A 23 -12.91 31.37 -10.33
C GLY A 23 -13.73 30.26 -10.97
N CYS A 24 -13.21 29.04 -10.98
CA CYS A 24 -14.00 27.87 -11.33
C CYS A 24 -14.83 27.40 -10.12
N SER A 25 -15.96 26.75 -10.39
CA SER A 25 -16.76 26.09 -9.34
C SER A 25 -15.97 24.95 -8.69
N ARG A 26 -16.39 24.52 -7.49
CA ARG A 26 -15.82 23.33 -6.82
C ARG A 26 -15.88 22.13 -7.77
N GLY A 27 -14.83 21.33 -7.77
CA GLY A 27 -14.64 20.23 -8.71
C GLY A 27 -13.93 20.61 -10.00
N TYR A 28 -13.61 21.90 -10.21
CA TYR A 28 -12.97 22.38 -11.43
C TYR A 28 -11.74 23.25 -11.14
N ARG A 29 -10.77 23.23 -12.04
CA ARG A 29 -9.59 24.12 -12.08
C ARG A 29 -9.60 24.97 -13.33
N LEU A 30 -8.91 26.11 -13.28
CA LEU A 30 -8.64 26.89 -14.49
C LEU A 30 -7.76 26.10 -15.46
N ASP A 31 -8.07 26.23 -16.74
CA ASP A 31 -7.22 25.74 -17.82
C ASP A 31 -5.93 26.57 -17.93
N LEU A 32 -5.00 26.14 -18.78
CA LEU A 32 -3.72 26.84 -18.95
C LEU A 32 -3.87 28.23 -19.58
N SER A 33 -4.98 28.48 -20.29
CA SER A 33 -5.26 29.78 -20.92
C SER A 33 -5.94 30.77 -19.97
N GLY A 34 -6.41 30.31 -18.80
CA GLY A 34 -7.20 31.09 -17.86
C GLY A 34 -8.59 31.47 -18.38
N ALA A 35 -9.02 30.89 -19.51
CA ALA A 35 -10.28 31.19 -20.17
C ALA A 35 -11.32 30.07 -20.03
N GLY A 36 -10.93 28.90 -19.51
CA GLY A 36 -11.80 27.73 -19.35
C GLY A 36 -11.67 27.05 -17.99
N CYS A 37 -12.67 26.24 -17.64
CA CYS A 37 -12.67 25.40 -16.44
C CYS A 37 -12.60 23.92 -16.84
N LEU A 38 -11.65 23.20 -16.26
CA LEU A 38 -11.45 21.76 -16.45
C LEU A 38 -11.83 21.03 -15.17
N ILE A 39 -12.54 19.91 -15.30
CA ILE A 39 -12.90 19.08 -14.16
C ILE A 39 -11.63 18.48 -13.52
N CYS A 40 -11.62 18.37 -12.20
CA CYS A 40 -10.56 17.68 -11.48
C CYS A 40 -10.64 16.18 -11.79
N PRO A 41 -9.59 15.56 -12.35
CA PRO A 41 -9.64 14.16 -12.73
C PRO A 41 -9.66 13.24 -11.50
N ALA A 42 -10.02 11.98 -11.70
CA ALA A 42 -9.83 10.93 -10.69
C ALA A 42 -8.36 10.91 -10.22
N GLY A 43 -8.16 10.58 -8.94
CA GLY A 43 -6.88 10.68 -8.24
C GLY A 43 -6.57 12.08 -7.70
N THR A 44 -7.46 13.04 -7.88
CA THR A 44 -7.33 14.39 -7.32
C THR A 44 -8.55 14.80 -6.49
N LEU A 45 -8.34 15.72 -5.54
CA LEU A 45 -9.38 16.45 -4.85
C LEU A 45 -9.37 17.93 -5.27
N SER A 46 -10.55 18.51 -5.42
CA SER A 46 -10.73 19.94 -5.64
C SER A 46 -10.47 20.71 -4.35
N THR A 47 -9.53 21.64 -4.40
CA THR A 47 -9.20 22.58 -3.33
C THR A 47 -9.38 24.02 -3.80
N GLU A 48 -9.31 24.97 -2.86
CA GLU A 48 -9.34 26.40 -3.16
C GLU A 48 -8.05 26.79 -3.92
N GLY A 49 -8.09 26.69 -5.25
CA GLY A 49 -6.95 26.99 -6.13
C GLY A 49 -6.65 25.92 -7.19
N GLY A 50 -7.34 24.78 -7.20
CA GLY A 50 -7.22 23.80 -8.28
C GLY A 50 -7.48 22.36 -7.84
N CYS A 51 -6.79 21.42 -8.50
CA CYS A 51 -6.88 20.00 -8.21
C CYS A 51 -5.58 19.55 -7.56
N ALA A 52 -5.66 19.07 -6.32
CA ALA A 52 -4.54 18.50 -5.59
C ALA A 52 -4.59 16.99 -5.67
N LEU A 53 -3.45 16.31 -5.78
CA LEU A 53 -3.41 14.84 -5.76
C LEU A 53 -3.93 14.30 -4.43
N CYS A 54 -4.62 13.16 -4.48
CA CYS A 54 -4.95 12.42 -3.28
C CYS A 54 -3.66 12.02 -2.54
N PRO A 55 -3.53 12.30 -1.23
CA PRO A 55 -2.35 11.90 -0.48
C PRO A 55 -2.21 10.38 -0.39
N GLN A 56 -0.99 9.92 -0.08
CA GLN A 56 -0.70 8.50 0.17
C GLN A 56 -1.70 7.90 1.16
N GLY A 57 -2.16 6.67 0.89
CA GLY A 57 -3.17 5.98 1.70
C GLY A 57 -4.62 6.40 1.41
N THR A 58 -4.84 7.23 0.39
CA THR A 58 -6.17 7.64 -0.06
C THR A 58 -6.31 7.53 -1.58
N TYR A 59 -7.54 7.46 -2.07
CA TYR A 59 -7.86 7.40 -3.50
C TYR A 59 -9.11 8.22 -3.83
N GLN A 60 -9.31 8.56 -5.10
CA GLN A 60 -10.54 9.16 -5.60
C GLN A 60 -10.84 8.63 -7.00
N ASP A 61 -11.92 7.88 -7.14
CA ASP A 61 -12.30 7.18 -8.37
C ASP A 61 -13.24 7.99 -9.28
N GLN A 62 -13.71 9.15 -8.81
CA GLN A 62 -14.64 10.02 -9.52
C GLN A 62 -14.03 11.41 -9.76
N GLU A 63 -14.36 11.99 -10.91
CA GLU A 63 -13.95 13.35 -11.25
C GLU A 63 -14.74 14.39 -10.45
N GLY A 64 -14.16 15.57 -10.26
CA GLY A 64 -14.81 16.74 -9.67
C GLY A 64 -15.10 16.62 -8.17
N ARG A 65 -14.55 15.62 -7.48
CA ARG A 65 -14.68 15.46 -6.04
C ARG A 65 -13.74 16.39 -5.27
N ASP A 66 -14.13 16.74 -4.05
CA ASP A 66 -13.38 17.60 -3.14
C ASP A 66 -12.81 16.83 -1.93
N PHE A 67 -12.83 15.51 -1.99
CA PHE A 67 -12.29 14.63 -0.95
C PHE A 67 -11.66 13.39 -1.57
N CYS A 68 -10.83 12.69 -0.79
CA CYS A 68 -10.30 11.37 -1.15
C CYS A 68 -10.79 10.34 -0.13
N HIS A 69 -11.18 9.18 -0.63
CA HIS A 69 -11.53 8.02 0.18
C HIS A 69 -10.27 7.44 0.81
N LYS A 70 -10.31 7.10 2.10
CA LYS A 70 -9.23 6.32 2.72
C LYS A 70 -9.21 4.91 2.12
N CYS A 71 -8.02 4.36 1.94
CA CYS A 71 -7.88 2.96 1.57
C CYS A 71 -8.57 2.07 2.60
N PRO A 72 -9.45 1.13 2.18
CA PRO A 72 -10.12 0.22 3.11
C PRO A 72 -9.13 -0.76 3.75
N ARG A 73 -8.07 -1.12 3.02
CA ARG A 73 -6.94 -1.94 3.47
C ARG A 73 -5.66 -1.46 2.81
N GLY A 74 -4.53 -1.67 3.50
CA GLY A 74 -3.23 -1.29 2.98
C GLY A 74 -3.09 0.21 2.76
N SER A 75 -2.31 0.58 1.75
CA SER A 75 -2.04 1.98 1.40
C SER A 75 -1.84 2.12 -0.10
N SER A 76 -2.23 3.28 -0.63
CA SER A 76 -2.02 3.67 -2.03
C SER A 76 -0.87 4.66 -2.15
N LEU A 77 -0.35 4.83 -3.36
CA LEU A 77 0.55 5.95 -3.68
C LEU A 77 -0.24 7.25 -3.84
N THR A 78 0.46 8.38 -3.77
CA THR A 78 -0.12 9.70 -4.06
C THR A 78 -0.74 9.73 -5.46
N GLY A 79 -1.95 10.27 -5.58
CA GLY A 79 -2.67 10.37 -6.84
C GLY A 79 -3.51 9.16 -7.21
N ALA A 80 -3.81 8.26 -6.26
CA ALA A 80 -4.51 7.03 -6.59
C ALA A 80 -5.94 7.26 -7.08
N SER A 81 -6.25 6.73 -8.26
CA SER A 81 -7.52 6.93 -8.96
C SER A 81 -8.50 5.76 -8.84
N SER A 82 -8.17 4.74 -8.04
CA SER A 82 -9.02 3.57 -7.84
C SER A 82 -8.69 2.88 -6.51
N VAL A 83 -9.69 2.25 -5.91
CA VAL A 83 -9.51 1.42 -4.71
C VAL A 83 -8.54 0.27 -4.92
N ASN A 84 -8.40 -0.24 -6.16
CA ASN A 84 -7.47 -1.34 -6.48
C ASN A 84 -5.99 -0.93 -6.40
N GLN A 85 -5.72 0.38 -6.27
CA GLN A 85 -4.37 0.88 -6.03
C GLN A 85 -4.02 0.93 -4.53
N CYS A 86 -4.97 0.59 -3.65
CA CYS A 86 -4.72 0.35 -2.24
C CYS A 86 -4.17 -1.07 -2.07
N VAL A 87 -2.89 -1.17 -1.77
CA VAL A 87 -2.20 -2.47 -1.64
C VAL A 87 -1.64 -2.66 -0.23
N THR A 88 -1.78 -3.87 0.32
CA THR A 88 -1.15 -4.22 1.60
C THR A 88 0.34 -4.45 1.45
N ASP A 89 1.05 -4.57 2.57
CA ASP A 89 2.48 -4.88 2.52
C ASP A 89 2.74 -6.25 1.88
N CYS A 90 1.91 -7.25 2.19
CA CYS A 90 1.97 -8.56 1.55
C CYS A 90 1.86 -8.48 0.02
N GLN A 91 0.87 -7.75 -0.50
CA GLN A 91 0.67 -7.60 -1.93
C GLN A 91 1.83 -6.85 -2.59
N ARG A 92 2.36 -5.80 -1.93
CA ARG A 92 3.52 -5.04 -2.42
C ARG A 92 4.77 -5.91 -2.52
N ARG A 93 4.93 -6.85 -1.58
CA ARG A 93 6.05 -7.80 -1.56
C ARG A 93 5.86 -8.99 -2.49
N GLY A 94 4.71 -9.11 -3.16
CA GLY A 94 4.44 -10.18 -4.12
C GLY A 94 4.33 -11.57 -3.50
N LEU A 95 3.96 -11.64 -2.21
CA LEU A 95 3.77 -12.90 -1.49
C LEU A 95 2.33 -13.41 -1.64
N ARG A 96 2.07 -14.67 -1.27
CA ARG A 96 0.72 -15.20 -1.06
C ARG A 96 0.08 -14.49 0.12
N CYS A 97 -1.06 -13.88 -0.12
CA CYS A 97 -1.81 -13.12 0.88
C CYS A 97 -3.19 -13.70 1.11
N SER A 98 -3.72 -13.51 2.31
CA SER A 98 -5.12 -13.77 2.61
C SER A 98 -6.01 -12.75 1.90
N GLU A 99 -7.34 -12.96 1.93
CA GLU A 99 -8.31 -11.97 1.43
C GLU A 99 -8.21 -10.62 2.15
N LYS A 100 -7.74 -10.62 3.40
CA LYS A 100 -7.50 -9.41 4.18
C LYS A 100 -6.15 -8.75 3.86
N GLY A 101 -5.32 -9.41 3.04
CA GLY A 101 -3.99 -8.94 2.66
C GLY A 101 -2.93 -9.16 3.74
N ASP A 102 -3.20 -10.04 4.70
CA ASP A 102 -2.22 -10.56 5.67
C ASP A 102 -1.36 -11.63 4.98
N PHE A 103 -0.14 -11.84 5.46
CA PHE A 103 0.74 -12.87 4.93
C PHE A 103 0.17 -14.26 5.22
N LEU A 104 0.09 -15.11 4.19
CA LEU A 104 -0.17 -16.52 4.41
C LEU A 104 1.12 -17.23 4.83
N PRO A 105 1.10 -18.13 5.82
CA PRO A 105 2.32 -18.75 6.33
C PRO A 105 3.10 -19.54 5.28
N ALA A 106 2.45 -20.31 4.41
CA ALA A 106 3.16 -21.04 3.37
C ALA A 106 3.38 -20.16 2.13
N GLN A 107 4.61 -20.06 1.65
CA GLN A 107 5.00 -19.22 0.52
C GLN A 107 5.74 -20.04 -0.53
N PRO A 108 5.26 -20.07 -1.78
CA PRO A 108 6.00 -20.62 -2.89
C PRO A 108 7.07 -19.63 -3.32
N ASP A 109 8.26 -20.14 -3.59
CA ASP A 109 9.24 -19.46 -4.39
C ASP A 109 9.05 -19.85 -5.86
N PHE A 110 8.51 -18.93 -6.65
CA PHE A 110 8.23 -19.16 -8.07
C PHE A 110 9.49 -19.38 -8.92
N LEU A 111 10.67 -18.96 -8.45
CA LEU A 111 11.91 -19.13 -9.20
C LEU A 111 12.46 -20.55 -9.03
N SER A 112 12.40 -21.08 -7.81
CA SER A 112 12.95 -22.41 -7.51
C SER A 112 11.90 -23.53 -7.54
N GLY A 113 10.61 -23.19 -7.52
CA GLY A 113 9.51 -24.15 -7.34
C GLY A 113 9.42 -24.72 -5.92
N ARG A 114 10.24 -24.22 -4.99
CA ARG A 114 10.24 -24.64 -3.58
C ARG A 114 9.20 -23.88 -2.78
N TRP A 115 8.96 -24.36 -1.59
CA TRP A 115 8.08 -23.76 -0.60
C TRP A 115 8.86 -23.42 0.65
N ARG A 116 8.39 -22.40 1.35
CA ARG A 116 8.97 -21.95 2.62
C ARG A 116 7.89 -21.32 3.47
N CYS A 117 8.08 -21.31 4.78
CA CYS A 117 7.20 -20.62 5.70
C CYS A 117 7.64 -19.15 5.90
N VAL A 118 6.68 -18.28 6.20
CA VAL A 118 6.90 -16.90 6.65
C VAL A 118 6.15 -16.61 7.95
N SER A 119 6.66 -15.65 8.72
CA SER A 119 5.98 -15.11 9.89
C SER A 119 4.75 -14.26 9.52
N SER A 120 4.01 -13.80 10.53
CA SER A 120 2.89 -12.86 10.37
C SER A 120 3.32 -11.47 9.87
N GLU A 121 4.60 -11.13 9.97
CA GLU A 121 5.24 -9.95 9.35
C GLU A 121 5.80 -10.25 7.95
N GLY A 122 5.62 -11.47 7.46
CA GLY A 122 6.13 -11.95 6.18
C GLY A 122 7.63 -12.20 6.17
N LEU A 123 8.29 -12.36 7.32
CA LEU A 123 9.72 -12.68 7.36
C LEU A 123 9.95 -14.15 7.05
N ASP A 124 10.96 -14.45 6.24
CA ASP A 124 11.28 -15.81 5.82
C ASP A 124 11.81 -16.63 7.00
N LEU A 125 11.33 -17.87 7.13
CA LEU A 125 11.85 -18.84 8.10
C LEU A 125 12.80 -19.79 7.39
N ASP A 126 14.09 -19.45 7.34
CA ASP A 126 15.09 -20.14 6.49
C ASP A 126 15.19 -21.66 6.68
N TRP A 127 14.85 -22.17 7.86
CA TRP A 127 14.85 -23.59 8.18
C TRP A 127 13.66 -24.37 7.60
N SER A 128 12.68 -23.68 7.02
CA SER A 128 11.41 -24.27 6.54
C SER A 128 11.38 -24.53 5.03
N ASN A 129 12.51 -24.41 4.33
CA ASN A 129 12.60 -24.64 2.90
C ASN A 129 12.29 -26.11 2.54
N SER A 130 11.38 -26.31 1.59
CA SER A 130 10.87 -27.61 1.17
C SER A 130 10.69 -27.68 -0.34
N GLU A 131 11.01 -28.83 -0.94
CA GLU A 131 10.67 -29.10 -2.36
C GLU A 131 9.20 -29.52 -2.53
N LYS A 132 8.54 -29.94 -1.46
CA LYS A 132 7.11 -30.29 -1.45
C LYS A 132 6.29 -29.05 -1.12
N ALA A 133 5.07 -29.01 -1.67
CA ALA A 133 4.11 -27.98 -1.30
C ALA A 133 3.82 -28.01 0.20
N LEU A 134 3.95 -26.85 0.84
CA LEU A 134 3.61 -26.65 2.25
C LEU A 134 2.20 -26.08 2.36
N THR A 135 1.45 -26.55 3.34
CA THR A 135 0.14 -26.01 3.72
C THR A 135 0.28 -24.89 4.73
N ASP A 136 -0.72 -24.00 4.79
CA ASP A 136 -0.70 -22.90 5.75
C ASP A 136 -0.76 -23.43 7.20
N GLU A 137 -1.36 -24.60 7.43
CA GLU A 137 -1.41 -25.28 8.73
C GLU A 137 -0.03 -25.80 9.19
N GLU A 138 0.74 -26.43 8.29
CA GLU A 138 2.11 -26.89 8.59
C GLU A 138 3.03 -25.73 8.97
N CYS A 139 2.83 -24.57 8.33
CA CYS A 139 3.58 -23.35 8.62
C CYS A 139 3.00 -22.52 9.78
N SER A 140 1.75 -22.75 10.22
CA SER A 140 1.15 -22.04 11.37
C SER A 140 1.43 -22.75 12.70
N GLY A 141 1.61 -24.07 12.68
CA GLY A 141 1.94 -24.88 13.86
C GLY A 141 3.33 -24.61 14.45
N VAL A 142 4.11 -23.72 13.84
CA VAL A 142 5.48 -23.37 14.26
C VAL A 142 5.50 -22.24 15.30
N GLU A 143 4.35 -21.68 15.66
CA GLU A 143 4.21 -20.56 16.61
C GLU A 143 4.18 -20.99 18.10
N PHE A 144 4.73 -22.17 18.45
CA PHE A 144 4.91 -22.58 19.85
C PHE A 144 6.32 -23.08 20.22
N TYR A 145 7.22 -23.32 19.24
CA TYR A 145 8.54 -23.93 19.51
C TYR A 145 9.72 -22.97 19.49
N ILE A 146 9.51 -21.67 19.29
CA ILE A 146 10.62 -20.70 19.24
C ILE A 146 11.06 -20.22 20.63
N ILE A 147 10.30 -20.49 21.71
CA ILE A 147 10.75 -20.12 23.07
C ILE A 147 11.78 -21.12 23.65
N MET A 148 11.98 -22.31 23.06
CA MET A 148 12.94 -23.31 23.56
C MET A 148 14.21 -23.47 22.69
N ALA A 149 14.45 -22.57 21.72
CA ALA A 149 15.69 -22.61 20.91
C ALA A 149 16.74 -21.57 21.35
N THR A 150 16.43 -20.67 22.29
CA THR A 150 17.38 -19.66 22.79
C THR A 150 17.88 -19.92 24.21
N THR A 151 17.39 -20.97 24.89
CA THR A 151 18.00 -21.43 26.14
C THR A 151 17.99 -22.96 26.21
N THR A 152 19.02 -23.60 25.68
CA THR A 152 19.90 -24.49 26.45
C THR A 152 21.05 -24.90 25.54
N ASP A 153 22.25 -24.67 26.07
CA ASP A 153 23.54 -25.12 25.60
C ASP A 153 23.52 -26.53 24.98
N VAL A 154 24.31 -26.69 23.93
CA VAL A 154 24.88 -27.99 23.59
C VAL A 154 25.81 -28.38 24.73
N SER A 155 25.48 -29.45 25.45
CA SER A 155 26.47 -30.25 26.16
C SER A 155 26.07 -31.71 26.05
N GLU A 156 26.97 -32.48 25.45
CA GLU A 156 26.97 -33.92 25.28
C GLU A 156 26.95 -34.61 26.66
N ASP A 157 26.09 -35.62 26.86
CA ASP A 157 26.24 -36.53 28.01
C ASP A 157 26.76 -37.88 27.50
N GLU A 158 27.79 -38.37 28.20
CA GLU A 158 28.66 -39.47 27.81
C GLU A 158 27.93 -40.81 27.58
N ASP A 159 28.41 -41.49 26.53
CA ASP A 159 28.29 -42.91 26.21
C ASP A 159 26.94 -43.44 25.68
N ASP A 160 26.72 -43.11 24.40
CA ASP A 160 26.32 -44.04 23.32
C ASP A 160 25.17 -45.04 23.59
N GLU A 161 23.96 -44.53 23.86
CA GLU A 161 22.70 -45.21 23.51
C GLU A 161 21.56 -44.18 23.34
N GLY A 162 21.73 -43.27 22.38
CA GLY A 162 20.78 -42.18 22.11
C GLY A 162 20.62 -41.91 20.61
N ALA A 163 20.29 -42.94 19.83
CA ALA A 163 20.15 -42.79 18.38
C ALA A 163 18.98 -41.85 18.03
N ILE A 164 19.33 -40.67 17.48
CA ILE A 164 18.40 -39.81 16.74
C ILE A 164 17.87 -40.63 15.56
N ARG A 165 16.61 -41.07 15.62
CA ARG A 165 15.99 -41.78 14.50
C ARG A 165 15.52 -40.79 13.46
N CYS A 166 16.21 -40.77 12.32
CA CYS A 166 15.71 -40.19 11.09
C CYS A 166 14.43 -40.94 10.67
N ILE A 167 13.28 -40.27 10.64
CA ILE A 167 12.14 -40.76 9.86
C ILE A 167 12.37 -40.32 8.41
N GLN A 168 13.11 -41.16 7.70
CA GLN A 168 13.18 -41.15 6.25
C GLN A 168 11.79 -41.52 5.74
N ASP A 169 10.97 -40.50 5.41
CA ASP A 169 10.08 -40.50 4.23
C ASP A 169 9.27 -39.20 4.02
N SER A 170 9.37 -38.18 4.90
CA SER A 170 8.58 -36.93 4.72
C SER A 170 9.35 -35.60 4.78
N GLY A 171 10.61 -35.55 5.22
CA GLY A 171 11.40 -34.31 5.20
C GLY A 171 10.96 -33.23 6.20
N VAL A 172 10.22 -33.62 7.23
CA VAL A 172 9.87 -32.75 8.38
C VAL A 172 10.73 -33.15 9.56
N PHE A 173 11.49 -32.20 10.12
CA PHE A 173 12.21 -32.39 11.38
C PHE A 173 11.20 -32.33 12.52
N VAL A 174 10.84 -33.49 13.06
CA VAL A 174 10.09 -33.61 14.32
C VAL A 174 10.95 -34.42 15.28
N LYS A 175 11.47 -33.78 16.34
CA LYS A 175 11.99 -34.53 17.48
C LYS A 175 10.78 -35.13 18.21
N THR A 176 10.51 -36.40 17.97
CA THR A 176 9.60 -37.19 18.79
C THR A 176 10.42 -37.88 19.88
N ASP A 177 10.36 -37.38 21.12
CA ASP A 177 10.63 -38.22 22.27
C ASP A 177 9.29 -38.58 22.91
N PHE A 178 9.01 -39.88 22.99
CA PHE A 178 7.96 -40.43 23.83
C PHE A 178 8.52 -40.63 25.24
N ALA A 179 7.68 -40.31 26.23
CA ALA A 179 7.41 -41.06 27.47
C ALA A 179 7.61 -40.25 28.76
N LEU A 180 6.52 -40.07 29.50
CA LEU A 180 6.12 -41.05 30.54
C LEU A 180 4.60 -41.27 30.48
#